data_AF-A0A9P4HF84-F1
#
_entry.id   AF-A0A9P4HF84-F1
#
_cell.length_a   1.000
_cell.length_b   1.000
_cell.length_c   1.000
_cell.angle_alpha   90.00
_cell.angle_beta   90.00
_cell.angle_gamma   90.00
#
_symmetry.space_group_name_H-M   'P 1'
#
loop_
_entity.id
_entity.type
_entity.pdbx_description
1 polymer ?
#
loop_
_entity_poly.entity_id
_entity_poly.type
_entity_poly.pdbx_seq_one_letter_code
_entity_poly.pdbx_strand_id
1 'polypeptide(L)'
;MTTTLSAFTPQSRVLDAGCGPGAVTLAILAKEPTSAISAIDTSEKMLSDLATNLQANKLSVPNLQTKILDVHDILSTYNPDSFSHMFASFVLHVATTDFAGGVREMYTALKPGGVFALATFTPHAEPYVIWDRVCRIFDPDYVQASYALDPQAWSSPGQLAAGMQKTGFIDIKVLLRRAEFPISTVDGWAAFWFDGKNPAGEAVVRPFIENHEGLGVEEVMEVHKRVVKE
;
A
#
# COMPACT_ATOMS: atom_id res chain seq x y z
N MET A 1 1.73 20.73 23.96
CA MET A 1 1.10 21.55 22.90
C MET A 1 0.70 20.57 21.80
N THR A 2 -0.59 20.43 21.50
CA THR A 2 -1.06 19.66 20.35
C THR A 2 -0.73 20.46 19.09
N THR A 3 0.36 20.14 18.41
CA THR A 3 0.62 20.67 17.08
C THR A 3 -0.38 20.05 16.11
N THR A 4 -1.03 20.92 15.34
CA THR A 4 -1.76 20.50 14.15
C THR A 4 -0.70 20.11 13.13
N LEU A 5 -0.88 18.97 12.45
CA LEU A 5 0.01 18.58 11.34
C LEU A 5 0.01 19.72 10.32
N SER A 6 1.19 20.04 9.77
CA SER A 6 1.33 21.06 8.73
C SER A 6 0.38 20.76 7.57
N ALA A 7 -0.38 21.77 7.16
CA ALA A 7 -1.26 21.64 5.99
C ALA A 7 -0.43 21.74 4.70
N PHE A 8 -0.98 21.21 3.61
CA PHE A 8 -0.46 21.51 2.29
C PHE A 8 -0.51 23.01 2.00
N THR A 9 0.49 23.47 1.26
CA THR A 9 0.59 24.81 0.71
C THR A 9 0.96 24.70 -0.76
N PRO A 10 0.80 25.74 -1.58
CA PRO A 10 1.28 25.73 -2.96
C PRO A 10 2.80 25.49 -3.10
N GLN A 11 3.57 25.68 -2.03
CA GLN A 11 5.02 25.42 -1.97
C GLN A 11 5.35 24.01 -1.47
N SER A 12 4.33 23.21 -1.12
CA SER A 12 4.53 21.85 -0.67
C SER A 12 5.07 20.98 -1.80
N ARG A 13 6.19 20.30 -1.50
CA ARG A 13 6.72 19.20 -2.30
C ARG A 13 6.32 17.90 -1.63
N VAL A 14 5.65 17.03 -2.38
CA VAL A 14 5.06 15.78 -1.88
C VAL A 14 5.71 14.59 -2.56
N LEU A 15 6.05 13.57 -1.78
CA LEU A 15 6.41 12.24 -2.31
C LEU A 15 5.26 11.26 -2.05
N ASP A 16 4.76 10.62 -3.10
CA ASP A 16 3.86 9.47 -3.03
C ASP A 16 4.71 8.21 -3.27
N ALA A 17 5.12 7.55 -2.18
CA ALA A 17 6.01 6.40 -2.18
C ALA A 17 5.20 5.11 -2.32
N GLY A 18 5.47 4.34 -3.39
CA GLY A 18 4.61 3.22 -3.78
C GLY A 18 3.26 3.70 -4.28
N CYS A 19 3.26 4.62 -5.25
CA CYS A 19 2.06 5.31 -5.69
C CYS A 19 1.02 4.38 -6.35
N GLY A 20 1.45 3.19 -6.81
CA GLY A 20 0.60 2.24 -7.50
C GLY A 20 -0.13 2.90 -8.68
N PRO A 21 -1.43 2.61 -8.88
CA PRO A 21 -2.23 3.23 -9.93
C PRO A 21 -2.69 4.66 -9.58
N GLY A 22 -2.16 5.27 -8.51
CA GLY A 22 -2.30 6.69 -8.24
C GLY A 22 -3.36 7.12 -7.25
N ALA A 23 -3.89 6.24 -6.40
CA ALA A 23 -5.00 6.58 -5.50
C ALA A 23 -4.68 7.81 -4.61
N VAL A 24 -3.49 7.85 -4.01
CA VAL A 24 -3.04 8.97 -3.17
C VAL A 24 -2.72 10.20 -4.03
N THR A 25 -1.95 10.05 -5.10
CA THR A 25 -1.68 11.12 -6.07
C THR A 25 -2.95 11.83 -6.54
N LEU A 26 -3.97 11.09 -6.97
CA LEU A 26 -5.27 11.63 -7.40
C LEU A 26 -6.00 12.37 -6.26
N ALA A 27 -5.98 11.83 -5.04
CA ALA A 27 -6.60 12.46 -3.88
C ALA A 27 -5.90 13.78 -3.50
N ILE A 28 -4.57 13.83 -3.58
CA ILE A 28 -3.79 15.07 -3.38
C ILE A 28 -4.19 16.09 -4.43
N LEU A 29 -4.21 15.72 -5.71
CA LEU A 29 -4.54 16.62 -6.82
C LEU A 29 -5.98 17.12 -6.79
N ALA A 30 -6.93 16.30 -6.34
CA ALA A 30 -8.31 16.71 -6.15
C ALA A 30 -8.45 17.80 -5.07
N LYS A 31 -7.54 17.81 -4.08
CA LYS A 31 -7.55 18.77 -2.98
C LYS A 31 -6.68 19.99 -3.24
N GLU A 32 -5.50 19.79 -3.81
CA GLU A 32 -4.58 20.85 -4.25
C GLU A 32 -3.97 20.53 -5.63
N PRO A 33 -4.63 20.97 -6.72
CA PRO A 33 -4.23 20.67 -8.10
C PRO A 33 -2.84 21.17 -8.50
N THR A 34 -2.30 22.14 -7.79
CA THR A 34 -1.00 22.77 -8.10
C THR A 34 0.18 22.12 -7.36
N SER A 35 -0.09 21.12 -6.50
CA SER A 35 0.92 20.43 -5.70
C SER A 35 2.06 19.88 -6.56
N ALA A 36 3.30 20.08 -6.12
CA ALA A 36 4.46 19.44 -6.73
C ALA A 36 4.61 18.02 -6.18
N ILE A 37 4.32 17.01 -7.01
CA ILE A 37 4.27 15.61 -6.60
C ILE A 37 5.36 14.83 -7.32
N SER A 38 6.16 14.10 -6.55
CA SER A 38 6.94 12.98 -7.06
C SER A 38 6.19 11.69 -6.70
N ALA A 39 5.82 10.90 -7.70
CA ALA A 39 5.13 9.62 -7.52
C ALA A 39 6.08 8.50 -7.94
N ILE A 40 6.39 7.60 -7.02
CA ILE A 40 7.35 6.53 -7.27
C ILE A 40 6.72 5.15 -7.08
N ASP A 41 7.10 4.21 -7.93
CA ASP A 41 6.71 2.82 -7.83
C ASP A 41 7.80 1.95 -8.49
N THR A 42 7.93 0.67 -8.13
CA THR A 42 8.87 -0.24 -8.80
C THR A 42 8.30 -0.81 -10.10
N SER A 43 6.99 -0.70 -10.32
CA SER A 43 6.29 -1.25 -11.47
C SER A 43 6.01 -0.19 -12.55
N GLU A 44 6.60 -0.38 -13.73
CA GLU A 44 6.25 0.39 -14.94
C GLU A 44 4.76 0.35 -15.25
N LYS A 45 4.14 -0.82 -15.06
CA LYS A 45 2.70 -1.00 -15.27
C LYS A 45 1.89 -0.10 -14.33
N MET A 46 2.24 -0.04 -13.04
CA MET A 46 1.54 0.81 -12.07
C MET A 46 1.63 2.30 -12.45
N LEU A 47 2.82 2.75 -12.89
CA LEU A 47 3.01 4.13 -13.36
C LEU A 47 2.21 4.42 -14.64
N SER A 48 2.10 3.44 -15.55
CA SER A 48 1.22 3.55 -16.73
C SER A 48 -0.25 3.63 -16.33
N ASP A 49 -0.70 2.82 -15.37
CA ASP A 49 -2.08 2.84 -14.89
C ASP A 49 -2.41 4.17 -14.19
N LEU A 50 -1.46 4.75 -13.44
CA LEU A 50 -1.56 6.11 -12.89
C LEU A 50 -1.79 7.14 -14.02
N ALA A 51 -1.01 7.07 -15.11
CA ALA A 51 -1.20 7.97 -16.26
C ALA A 51 -2.59 7.82 -16.89
N THR A 52 -3.08 6.59 -17.07
CA THR A 52 -4.44 6.33 -17.56
C THR A 52 -5.50 6.90 -16.63
N ASN A 53 -5.34 6.74 -15.32
CA ASN A 53 -6.29 7.27 -14.33
C ASN A 53 -6.30 8.80 -14.28
N LEU A 54 -5.16 9.46 -14.44
CA LEU A 54 -5.08 10.92 -14.55
C LEU A 54 -5.87 11.43 -15.75
N GLN A 55 -5.72 10.78 -16.91
CA GLN A 55 -6.48 11.12 -18.12
C GLN A 55 -7.98 10.90 -17.94
N ALA A 56 -8.38 9.76 -17.36
CA ALA A 56 -9.79 9.46 -17.10
C ALA A 56 -10.45 10.51 -16.18
N ASN A 57 -9.71 11.04 -15.22
CA ASN A 57 -10.16 12.09 -14.31
C ASN A 57 -10.00 13.52 -14.88
N LYS A 58 -9.53 13.66 -16.13
CA LYS A 58 -9.30 14.95 -16.81
C LYS A 58 -8.38 15.89 -16.02
N LEU A 59 -7.41 15.32 -15.29
CA LEU A 59 -6.45 16.09 -14.50
C LEU A 59 -5.24 16.45 -15.36
N SER A 60 -5.00 17.75 -15.54
CA SER A 60 -3.74 18.25 -16.09
C SER A 60 -2.79 18.57 -14.94
N VAL A 61 -1.64 17.89 -14.91
CA VAL A 61 -0.75 17.85 -13.74
C VAL A 61 0.67 18.28 -14.12
N PRO A 62 0.90 19.57 -14.42
CA PRO A 62 2.21 20.05 -14.87
C PRO A 62 3.33 19.83 -13.85
N ASN A 63 2.98 19.63 -12.58
CA ASN A 63 3.93 19.48 -11.47
C ASN A 63 4.02 18.04 -10.93
N LEU A 64 3.51 17.04 -11.67
CA LEU A 64 3.67 15.62 -11.34
C LEU A 64 4.87 15.03 -12.08
N GLN A 65 5.73 14.33 -11.35
CA GLN A 65 6.83 13.53 -11.90
C GLN A 65 6.66 12.09 -11.45
N THR A 66 6.60 11.15 -12.39
CA THR A 66 6.62 9.71 -12.11
C THR A 66 8.04 9.17 -12.24
N LYS A 67 8.42 8.22 -11.37
CA LYS A 67 9.72 7.56 -11.47
C LYS A 67 9.66 6.10 -11.03
N ILE A 68 10.35 5.23 -11.77
CA ILE A 68 10.62 3.87 -11.30
C ILE A 68 11.66 3.96 -10.20
N LEU A 69 11.29 3.69 -8.95
CA LEU A 69 12.17 3.78 -7.80
C LEU A 69 11.64 2.95 -6.62
N ASP A 70 12.54 2.20 -5.99
CA ASP A 70 12.23 1.50 -4.74
C ASP A 70 12.19 2.47 -3.56
N VAL A 71 11.34 2.20 -2.58
CA VAL A 71 11.24 2.99 -1.34
C VAL A 71 12.52 2.94 -0.49
N HIS A 72 13.38 1.95 -0.71
CA HIS A 72 14.71 1.84 -0.11
C HIS A 72 15.78 2.66 -0.82
N ASP A 73 15.49 3.12 -2.04
CA ASP A 73 16.43 3.85 -2.89
C ASP A 73 16.07 5.34 -3.00
N ILE A 74 15.20 5.86 -2.15
CA ILE A 74 14.74 7.26 -2.19
C ILE A 74 15.94 8.22 -2.19
N LEU A 75 16.90 8.01 -1.29
CA LEU A 75 18.09 8.87 -1.18
C LEU A 75 19.10 8.71 -2.33
N SER A 76 18.97 7.69 -3.18
CA SER A 76 19.76 7.58 -4.42
C SER A 76 19.36 8.64 -5.46
N THR A 77 18.13 9.13 -5.37
CA THR A 77 17.53 10.06 -6.32
C THR A 77 17.28 11.43 -5.73
N TYR A 78 16.83 11.48 -4.47
CA TYR A 78 16.43 12.70 -3.81
C TYR A 78 17.40 13.02 -2.67
N ASN A 79 17.80 14.28 -2.57
CA ASN A 79 18.61 14.71 -1.44
C ASN A 79 17.82 14.61 -0.13
N PRO A 80 18.50 14.50 1.02
CA PRO A 80 17.88 14.76 2.31
C PRO A 80 17.11 16.09 2.32
N ASP A 81 16.08 16.19 3.16
CA ASP A 81 15.28 17.40 3.30
C ASP A 81 14.63 17.90 1.98
N SER A 82 14.28 16.99 1.07
CA SER A 82 13.68 17.34 -0.23
C SER A 82 12.17 17.59 -0.15
N PHE A 83 11.47 16.87 0.71
CA PHE A 83 10.01 16.82 0.74
C PHE A 83 9.41 17.45 2.00
N SER A 84 8.32 18.18 1.81
CA SER A 84 7.53 18.73 2.92
C SER A 84 6.50 17.74 3.45
N HIS A 85 6.02 16.84 2.58
CA HIS A 85 5.00 15.86 2.91
C HIS A 85 5.32 14.56 2.19
N MET A 86 4.99 13.44 2.81
CA MET A 86 5.21 12.13 2.22
C MET A 86 4.09 11.17 2.59
N PHE A 87 3.74 10.32 1.63
CA PHE A 87 2.75 9.26 1.79
C PHE A 87 3.40 7.93 1.45
N ALA A 88 3.12 6.91 2.27
CA ALA A 88 3.40 5.52 1.98
C ALA A 88 2.12 4.73 2.27
N SER A 89 1.23 4.65 1.28
CA SER A 89 -0.10 4.06 1.47
C SER A 89 -0.12 2.64 0.95
N PHE A 90 -0.22 1.66 1.85
CA PHE A 90 -0.30 0.24 1.55
C PHE A 90 0.89 -0.32 0.73
N VAL A 91 2.08 0.27 0.85
CA VAL A 91 3.30 -0.17 0.16
C VAL A 91 4.24 -0.99 1.06
N LEU A 92 4.55 -0.51 2.27
CA LEU A 92 5.68 -1.04 3.04
C LEU A 92 5.53 -2.49 3.50
N HIS A 93 4.31 -3.00 3.65
CA HIS A 93 4.10 -4.40 4.03
C HIS A 93 4.31 -5.36 2.85
N VAL A 94 4.05 -4.93 1.61
CA VAL A 94 4.17 -5.78 0.41
C VAL A 94 5.45 -5.55 -0.39
N ALA A 95 6.11 -4.41 -0.23
CA ALA A 95 7.24 -4.03 -1.08
C ALA A 95 8.61 -4.31 -0.45
N THR A 96 8.69 -4.71 0.83
CA THR A 96 9.99 -4.84 1.49
C THR A 96 10.06 -5.85 2.62
N THR A 97 11.26 -6.41 2.80
CA THR A 97 11.70 -7.24 3.93
C THR A 97 12.42 -6.43 5.03
N ASP A 98 12.56 -5.11 4.88
CA ASP A 98 13.04 -4.17 5.91
C ASP A 98 12.07 -2.98 6.02
N PHE A 99 10.98 -3.18 6.75
CA PHE A 99 9.94 -2.16 6.93
C PHE A 99 10.53 -0.89 7.58
N ALA A 100 11.37 -1.06 8.60
CA ALA A 100 11.96 0.05 9.34
C ALA A 100 12.99 0.83 8.51
N GLY A 101 13.73 0.15 7.62
CA GLY A 101 14.61 0.75 6.63
C GLY A 101 13.88 1.69 5.68
N GLY A 102 12.77 1.24 5.11
CA GLY A 102 11.96 2.08 4.20
C GLY A 102 11.45 3.33 4.89
N VAL A 103 10.99 3.21 6.14
CA VAL A 103 10.58 4.38 6.95
C VAL A 103 11.75 5.34 7.23
N ARG A 104 12.98 4.83 7.36
CA ARG A 104 14.18 5.65 7.61
C ARG A 104 14.63 6.44 6.39
N GLU A 105 14.58 5.82 5.20
CA GLU A 105 14.81 6.50 3.91
C GLU A 105 13.84 7.68 3.75
N MET A 106 12.56 7.41 3.98
CA MET A 106 11.49 8.42 3.95
C MET A 106 11.70 9.54 4.96
N TYR A 107 12.07 9.21 6.20
CA TYR A 107 12.36 10.18 7.26
C TYR A 107 13.51 11.12 6.85
N THR A 108 14.58 10.58 6.28
CA THR A 108 15.77 11.36 5.90
C THR A 108 15.51 12.28 4.70
N ALA A 109 14.67 11.85 3.76
CA ALA A 109 14.26 12.68 2.63
C ALA A 109 13.23 13.76 3.01
N LEU A 110 12.61 13.65 4.18
CA LEU A 110 11.65 14.61 4.71
C LEU A 110 12.37 15.80 5.34
N LYS A 111 11.90 17.02 5.07
CA LYS A 111 12.39 18.24 5.72
C LYS A 111 12.11 18.22 7.23
N PRO A 112 12.91 18.93 8.05
CA PRO A 112 12.52 19.25 9.41
C PRO A 112 11.14 19.91 9.44
N GLY A 113 10.23 19.39 10.26
CA GLY A 113 8.83 19.85 10.34
C GLY A 113 7.91 19.32 9.22
N GLY A 114 8.40 18.43 8.37
CA GLY A 114 7.60 17.74 7.36
C GLY A 114 6.63 16.73 7.98
N VAL A 115 5.63 16.31 7.18
CA VAL A 115 4.58 15.37 7.60
C VAL A 115 4.70 14.06 6.83
N PHE A 116 4.70 12.94 7.54
CA PHE A 116 4.64 11.61 6.95
C PHE A 116 3.33 10.91 7.30
N ALA A 117 2.64 10.39 6.30
CA ALA A 117 1.43 9.59 6.44
C ALA A 117 1.65 8.17 5.93
N LEU A 118 1.47 7.19 6.80
CA LEU A 118 1.63 5.77 6.53
C LEU A 118 0.29 5.06 6.71
N ALA A 119 -0.11 4.26 5.71
CA ALA A 119 -1.23 3.33 5.83
C ALA A 119 -0.74 1.90 5.60
N THR A 120 -1.19 0.98 6.46
CA THR A 120 -0.87 -0.45 6.37
C THR A 120 -2.05 -1.26 6.88
N PHE A 121 -2.10 -2.54 6.52
CA PHE A 121 -3.10 -3.45 7.07
C PHE A 121 -2.72 -3.94 8.46
N THR A 122 -3.74 -4.33 9.22
CA THR A 122 -3.58 -5.20 10.38
C THR A 122 -3.59 -6.66 9.92
N PRO A 123 -2.97 -7.59 10.66
CA PRO A 123 -2.91 -9.02 10.30
C PRO A 123 -4.28 -9.70 10.05
N HIS A 124 -5.37 -9.12 10.56
CA HIS A 124 -6.71 -9.73 10.54
C HIS A 124 -7.70 -9.00 9.61
N ALA A 125 -7.27 -8.57 8.43
CA ALA A 125 -8.23 -8.03 7.46
C ALA A 125 -9.11 -9.16 6.88
N GLU A 126 -10.41 -8.89 6.70
CA GLU A 126 -11.41 -9.87 6.26
C GLU A 126 -11.05 -10.67 4.99
N PRO A 127 -10.44 -10.09 3.93
CA PRO A 127 -10.06 -10.87 2.76
C PRO A 127 -9.12 -12.02 3.10
N TYR A 128 -8.17 -11.80 4.01
CA TYR A 128 -7.22 -12.82 4.43
C TYR A 128 -7.90 -13.96 5.20
N VAL A 129 -8.89 -13.64 6.03
CA VAL A 129 -9.70 -14.65 6.73
C VAL A 129 -10.52 -15.50 5.74
N ILE A 130 -11.12 -14.87 4.74
CA ILE A 130 -11.83 -15.59 3.66
C ILE A 130 -10.85 -16.52 2.93
N TRP A 131 -9.66 -16.03 2.61
CA TRP A 131 -8.63 -16.80 1.92
C TRP A 131 -8.12 -17.99 2.74
N ASP A 132 -7.80 -17.81 4.04
CA ASP A 132 -7.41 -18.91 4.93
C ASP A 132 -8.49 -20.01 4.97
N ARG A 133 -9.77 -19.64 5.05
CA ARG A 133 -10.88 -20.60 5.01
C ARG A 133 -10.96 -21.36 3.68
N VAL A 134 -10.70 -20.70 2.56
CA VAL A 134 -10.63 -21.36 1.23
C VAL A 134 -9.48 -22.35 1.18
N CYS A 135 -8.28 -21.95 1.60
CA CYS A 135 -7.11 -22.83 1.61
C CYS A 135 -7.32 -24.05 2.50
N ARG A 136 -7.89 -23.87 3.70
CA ARG A 136 -8.16 -24.97 4.65
C ARG A 136 -9.15 -26.03 4.15
N ILE A 137 -9.95 -25.73 3.13
CA ILE A 137 -10.83 -26.72 2.50
C ILE A 137 -10.02 -27.73 1.66
N PHE A 138 -8.91 -27.28 1.06
CA PHE A 138 -8.03 -28.13 0.24
C PHE A 138 -6.86 -28.70 1.05
N ASP A 139 -6.34 -27.93 2.01
CA ASP A 139 -5.23 -28.29 2.89
C ASP A 139 -5.57 -27.94 4.34
N PRO A 140 -6.10 -28.89 5.14
CA PRO A 140 -6.48 -28.64 6.53
C PRO A 140 -5.34 -28.10 7.42
N ASP A 141 -4.10 -28.42 7.07
CA ASP A 141 -2.89 -28.01 7.80
C ASP A 141 -2.34 -26.66 7.31
N TYR A 142 -3.01 -26.01 6.34
CA TYR A 142 -2.58 -24.73 5.78
C TYR A 142 -2.32 -23.70 6.88
N VAL A 143 -1.18 -23.02 6.76
CA VAL A 143 -0.84 -21.86 7.58
C VAL A 143 -0.72 -20.67 6.65
N GLN A 144 -1.60 -19.69 6.84
CA GLN A 144 -1.58 -18.49 6.04
C GLN A 144 -0.24 -17.75 6.21
N ALA A 145 0.37 -17.39 5.08
CA ALA A 145 1.55 -16.54 5.06
C ALA A 145 1.25 -15.17 5.71
N SER A 146 2.28 -14.58 6.32
CA SER A 146 2.20 -13.22 6.85
C SER A 146 1.77 -12.25 5.75
N TYR A 147 0.84 -11.35 6.07
CA TYR A 147 0.41 -10.28 5.16
C TYR A 147 1.55 -9.30 4.83
N ALA A 148 2.60 -9.28 5.66
CA ALA A 148 3.80 -8.49 5.46
C ALA A 148 5.01 -9.38 5.14
N LEU A 149 5.82 -8.97 4.17
CA LEU A 149 7.05 -9.66 3.78
C LEU A 149 8.12 -9.60 4.87
N ASP A 150 8.24 -8.47 5.58
CA ASP A 150 9.10 -8.33 6.74
C ASP A 150 8.43 -8.95 7.99
N PRO A 151 9.02 -9.99 8.62
CA PRO A 151 8.52 -10.55 9.88
C PRO A 151 8.51 -9.54 11.05
N GLN A 152 9.25 -8.44 10.93
CA GLN A 152 9.33 -7.34 11.90
C GLN A 152 8.48 -6.13 11.52
N ALA A 153 7.64 -6.25 10.47
CA ALA A 153 6.73 -5.19 10.06
C ALA A 153 5.85 -4.70 11.23
N TRP A 154 5.61 -3.39 11.27
CA TRP A 154 4.81 -2.78 12.33
C TRP A 154 3.33 -3.03 12.07
N SER A 155 2.76 -4.02 12.77
CA SER A 155 1.42 -4.56 12.47
C SER A 155 0.32 -4.17 13.46
N SER A 156 0.69 -3.47 14.53
CA SER A 156 -0.24 -2.92 15.53
C SER A 156 -0.06 -1.41 15.69
N PRO A 157 -1.08 -0.69 16.21
CA PRO A 157 -0.94 0.74 16.49
C PRO A 157 0.24 1.08 17.40
N GLY A 158 0.52 0.23 18.39
CA GLY A 158 1.64 0.39 19.32
C GLY A 158 3.00 0.23 18.63
N GLN A 159 3.15 -0.76 17.75
CA GLN A 159 4.38 -0.95 16.98
C GLN A 159 4.61 0.19 15.99
N LEU A 160 3.56 0.66 15.31
CA LEU A 160 3.65 1.82 14.42
C LEU A 160 4.13 3.05 15.20
N ALA A 161 3.51 3.34 16.35
CA ALA A 161 3.90 4.49 17.17
C ALA A 161 5.35 4.38 17.68
N ALA A 162 5.72 3.23 18.26
CA ALA A 162 7.06 3.02 18.79
C ALA A 162 8.13 3.02 17.70
N GLY A 163 7.83 2.41 16.54
CA GLY A 163 8.71 2.38 15.37
C GLY A 163 8.97 3.77 14.80
N MET A 164 7.89 4.55 14.56
CA MET A 164 8.01 5.93 14.10
C MET A 164 8.78 6.80 15.10
N GLN A 165 8.53 6.64 16.40
CA GLN A 165 9.26 7.37 17.45
C GLN A 165 10.75 7.01 17.45
N LYS A 166 11.08 5.72 17.31
CA LYS A 166 12.47 5.24 17.24
C LYS A 166 13.19 5.76 15.99
N THR A 167 12.48 5.95 14.88
CA THR A 167 13.05 6.57 13.66
C THR A 167 13.37 8.05 13.87
N GLY A 168 12.61 8.76 14.71
CA GLY A 168 12.80 10.18 15.02
C GLY A 168 11.56 11.05 14.79
N PHE A 169 10.44 10.47 14.37
CA PHE A 169 9.20 11.21 14.24
C PHE A 169 8.66 11.67 15.61
N ILE A 170 7.98 12.82 15.59
CA ILE A 170 7.30 13.40 16.74
C ILE A 170 5.83 13.66 16.39
N ASP A 171 5.00 14.00 17.39
CA ASP A 171 3.55 14.24 17.21
C ASP A 171 2.83 13.09 16.49
N ILE A 172 3.19 11.86 16.85
CA ILE A 172 2.73 10.64 16.19
C ILE A 172 1.27 10.37 16.56
N LYS A 173 0.42 10.26 15.55
CA LYS A 173 -1.00 9.92 15.68
C LYS A 173 -1.26 8.64 14.90
N VAL A 174 -1.63 7.57 15.61
CA VAL A 174 -1.98 6.29 15.00
C VAL A 174 -3.46 6.01 15.21
N LEU A 175 -4.16 5.73 14.13
CA LEU A 175 -5.60 5.49 14.12
C LEU A 175 -5.87 4.12 13.50
N LEU A 176 -6.56 3.26 14.25
CA LEU A 176 -7.15 2.07 13.67
C LEU A 176 -8.48 2.47 13.01
N ARG A 177 -8.66 2.06 11.75
CA ARG A 177 -9.87 2.29 10.98
C ARG A 177 -10.27 1.00 10.30
N ARG A 178 -11.55 0.64 10.42
CA ARG A 178 -12.16 -0.36 9.56
C ARG A 178 -12.57 0.37 8.28
N ALA A 179 -12.08 -0.11 7.15
CA ALA A 179 -12.54 0.32 5.84
C ALA A 179 -13.32 -0.85 5.23
N GLU A 180 -14.47 -0.55 4.65
CA GLU A 180 -15.24 -1.54 3.91
C GLU A 180 -14.63 -1.68 2.52
N PHE A 181 -14.47 -2.92 2.05
CA PHE A 181 -14.18 -3.16 0.65
C PHE A 181 -15.44 -2.82 -0.15
N PRO A 182 -15.36 -2.00 -1.21
CA PRO A 182 -16.51 -1.63 -2.04
C PRO A 182 -16.89 -2.78 -2.99
N ILE A 183 -16.94 -4.01 -2.48
CA ILE A 183 -17.22 -5.24 -3.19
C ILE A 183 -18.43 -5.88 -2.53
N SER A 184 -19.57 -5.82 -3.20
CA SER A 184 -20.85 -6.31 -2.67
C SER A 184 -21.32 -7.62 -3.31
N THR A 185 -20.61 -8.13 -4.31
CA THR A 185 -20.99 -9.32 -5.06
C THR A 185 -19.96 -10.42 -4.90
N VAL A 186 -20.44 -11.67 -4.91
CA VAL A 186 -19.59 -12.87 -4.89
C VAL A 186 -18.61 -12.87 -6.07
N ASP A 187 -19.08 -12.53 -7.26
CA ASP A 187 -18.23 -12.44 -8.45
C ASP A 187 -17.23 -11.29 -8.37
N GLY A 188 -17.59 -10.17 -7.72
CA GLY A 188 -16.66 -9.07 -7.46
C GLY A 188 -15.54 -9.49 -6.51
N TRP A 189 -15.86 -10.30 -5.51
CA TRP A 189 -14.86 -10.87 -4.59
C TRP A 189 -13.95 -11.88 -5.32
N ALA A 190 -14.50 -12.72 -6.19
CA ALA A 190 -13.68 -13.59 -7.04
C ALA A 190 -12.75 -12.75 -7.95
N ALA A 191 -13.29 -11.75 -8.64
CA ALA A 191 -12.50 -10.85 -9.49
C ALA A 191 -11.34 -10.19 -8.72
N PHE A 192 -11.57 -9.75 -7.48
CA PHE A 192 -10.53 -9.14 -6.63
C PHE A 192 -9.34 -10.07 -6.36
N TRP A 193 -9.57 -11.38 -6.23
CA TRP A 193 -8.53 -12.37 -5.96
C TRP A 193 -7.91 -12.96 -7.23
N PHE A 194 -8.69 -13.11 -8.30
CA PHE A 194 -8.32 -13.94 -9.46
C PHE A 194 -8.09 -13.16 -10.77
N ASP A 195 -8.52 -11.90 -10.92
CA ASP A 195 -8.40 -11.16 -12.19
C ASP A 195 -6.99 -10.57 -12.45
N GLY A 196 -6.00 -10.83 -11.59
CA GLY A 196 -4.60 -10.42 -11.77
C GLY A 196 -4.32 -8.91 -11.65
N LYS A 197 -5.35 -8.08 -11.43
CA LYS A 197 -5.20 -6.63 -11.21
C LYS A 197 -4.79 -6.26 -9.79
N ASN A 198 -4.88 -7.22 -8.87
CA ASN A 198 -4.51 -7.07 -7.48
C ASN A 198 -3.20 -7.83 -7.22
N PRO A 199 -2.16 -7.20 -6.65
CA PRO A 199 -0.94 -7.89 -6.23
C PRO A 199 -1.18 -9.12 -5.35
N ALA A 200 -2.29 -9.17 -4.61
CA ALA A 200 -2.66 -10.34 -3.82
C ALA A 200 -2.86 -11.62 -4.65
N GLY A 201 -3.37 -11.53 -5.90
CA GLY A 201 -3.51 -12.72 -6.75
C GLY A 201 -2.16 -13.39 -7.03
N GLU A 202 -1.17 -12.57 -7.37
CA GLU A 202 0.20 -12.99 -7.66
C GLU A 202 0.98 -13.42 -6.40
N ALA A 203 0.74 -12.76 -5.27
CA ALA A 203 1.49 -12.99 -4.04
C ALA A 203 0.88 -14.09 -3.13
N VAL A 204 -0.40 -14.41 -3.31
CA VAL A 204 -1.15 -15.29 -2.40
C VAL A 204 -1.81 -16.45 -3.14
N VAL A 205 -2.60 -16.16 -4.19
CA VAL A 205 -3.39 -17.17 -4.90
C VAL A 205 -2.51 -18.10 -5.73
N ARG A 206 -1.67 -17.51 -6.61
CA ARG A 206 -0.79 -18.30 -7.48
C ARG A 206 0.15 -19.22 -6.69
N PRO A 207 0.87 -18.75 -5.64
CA PRO A 207 1.74 -19.63 -4.85
C PRO A 207 0.98 -20.76 -4.17
N PHE A 208 -0.26 -20.53 -3.71
CA PHE A 208 -1.07 -21.60 -3.14
C PHE A 208 -1.36 -22.69 -4.19
N ILE A 209 -1.80 -22.30 -5.37
CA ILE A 209 -2.13 -23.25 -6.46
C ILE A 209 -0.89 -24.01 -6.92
N GLU A 210 0.23 -23.32 -7.14
CA GLU A 210 1.49 -23.94 -7.58
C GLU A 210 2.07 -24.94 -6.57
N ASN A 211 1.79 -24.75 -5.28
CA ASN A 211 2.23 -25.65 -4.21
C ASN A 211 1.31 -26.86 -4.01
N HIS A 212 0.16 -26.94 -4.69
CA HIS A 212 -0.81 -28.03 -4.56
C HIS A 212 -1.00 -28.73 -5.91
N GLU A 213 -0.34 -29.88 -6.07
CA GLU A 213 -0.37 -30.64 -7.33
C GLU A 213 -1.80 -31.02 -7.72
N GLY A 214 -2.17 -30.73 -8.97
CA GLY A 214 -3.48 -31.05 -9.54
C GLY A 214 -4.59 -30.05 -9.25
N LEU A 215 -4.33 -29.01 -8.43
CA LEU A 215 -5.32 -27.99 -8.12
C LEU A 215 -5.44 -26.96 -9.24
N GLY A 216 -6.67 -26.70 -9.70
CA GLY A 216 -6.96 -25.73 -10.77
C GLY A 216 -7.46 -24.39 -10.24
N VAL A 217 -7.14 -23.29 -10.95
CA VAL A 217 -7.62 -21.93 -10.61
C VAL A 217 -9.15 -21.86 -10.53
N GLU A 218 -9.85 -22.49 -11.47
CA GLU A 218 -11.32 -22.48 -11.52
C GLU A 218 -11.94 -23.17 -10.30
N GLU A 219 -11.38 -24.30 -9.86
CA GLU A 219 -11.86 -25.02 -8.68
C GLU A 219 -11.71 -24.19 -7.41
N VAL A 220 -10.54 -23.57 -7.22
CA VAL A 220 -10.28 -22.70 -6.07
C VAL A 220 -11.20 -21.48 -6.09
N MET A 221 -11.45 -20.91 -7.27
CA MET A 221 -12.38 -19.79 -7.44
C MET A 221 -13.82 -20.19 -7.07
N GLU A 222 -14.31 -21.36 -7.47
CA GLU A 222 -15.66 -21.80 -7.11
C GLU A 222 -15.81 -22.08 -5.61
N VAL A 223 -14.77 -22.64 -4.96
CA VAL A 223 -14.75 -22.76 -3.49
C VAL A 223 -14.73 -21.40 -2.81
N HIS A 224 -13.96 -20.44 -3.33
CA HIS A 224 -13.95 -19.07 -2.83
C HIS A 224 -15.34 -18.43 -2.88
N LYS A 225 -16.04 -18.56 -4.02
CA LYS A 225 -17.41 -18.07 -4.17
C LYS A 225 -18.38 -18.70 -3.17
N ARG A 226 -18.21 -19.99 -2.82
CA ARG A 226 -19.01 -20.67 -1.80
C ARG A 226 -18.74 -20.10 -0.41
N VAL A 227 -17.46 -19.93 -0.04
CA VAL A 227 -17.06 -19.37 1.27
C VAL A 227 -17.58 -17.95 1.47
N VAL A 228 -17.58 -17.11 0.43
CA VAL A 228 -18.11 -15.73 0.51
C VAL A 228 -19.63 -15.69 0.71
N LYS A 229 -20.37 -16.75 0.32
CA LYS A 229 -21.83 -16.82 0.50
C LYS A 229 -22.27 -17.27 1.90
N GLU A 230 -21.37 -17.91 2.65
CA GLU A 230 -21.62 -18.49 3.99
C GLU A 230 -21.38 -17.50 5.12
#